data_AF-A0A8C9VQK6-F1
#
_entry.id   AF-A0A8C9VQK6-F1
#
_cell.length_a   1.000
_cell.length_b   1.000
_cell.length_c   1.000
_cell.angle_alpha   90.00
_cell.angle_beta   90.00
_cell.angle_gamma   90.00
#
_symmetry.space_group_name_H-M   'P 1'
#
loop_
_entity.id
_entity.type
_entity.pdbx_description
1 polymer ?
#
loop_
_entity_poly.entity_id
_entity_poly.type
_entity_poly.pdbx_seq_one_letter_code
_entity_poly.pdbx_strand_id
1 'polypeptide(L)'
;MTQQLQDKESQLLEKVKQLEGKNTENSKLAEENAHLQKSLKEVLTSGKRVLLETSRKEGVILPLVWKWIREAAVDVTLDLNTAHGNLIVSQDRKEVRYTETPQNRPKKPESFDNWYSVLGKESFSSGRFYYEVQVSQKACYVVGVVKQSINRKESITPNTAKGFWTVTFKDKTYTAAGDPPISINVRENPQKVGVYVDYEEGQVSFYNVETRSHIYTFTGYSFTEKMYPALNPCSGTPSVPLIITPVSV
;
A
#
# COMPACT_ATOMS: atom_id res chain seq x y z
N MET A 1 -21.09 -17.57 -68.92
CA MET A 1 -19.92 -17.44 -68.04
C MET A 1 -19.60 -15.98 -67.73
N THR A 2 -19.64 -15.08 -68.71
CA THR A 2 -19.31 -13.66 -68.55
C THR A 2 -20.25 -12.88 -67.61
N GLN A 3 -21.56 -13.12 -67.66
CA GLN A 3 -22.53 -12.42 -66.80
C GLN A 3 -22.34 -12.73 -65.30
N GLN A 4 -22.15 -14.00 -64.95
CA GLN A 4 -21.90 -14.43 -63.57
C GLN A 4 -20.65 -13.80 -62.96
N LEU A 5 -19.62 -13.54 -63.79
CA LEU A 5 -18.40 -12.89 -63.34
C LEU A 5 -18.65 -11.41 -63.04
N GLN A 6 -19.36 -10.71 -63.92
CA GLN A 6 -19.75 -9.30 -63.77
C GLN A 6 -20.66 -9.07 -62.54
N ASP A 7 -21.57 -10.01 -62.27
CA ASP A 7 -22.46 -9.94 -61.10
C ASP A 7 -21.65 -10.11 -59.79
N LYS A 8 -20.68 -11.03 -59.76
CA LYS A 8 -19.77 -11.20 -58.62
C LYS A 8 -18.88 -9.99 -58.39
N GLU A 9 -18.37 -9.38 -59.45
CA GLU A 9 -17.55 -8.17 -59.38
C GLU A 9 -18.35 -6.99 -58.80
N SER A 10 -19.60 -6.82 -59.25
CA SER A 10 -20.52 -5.81 -58.70
C SER A 10 -20.82 -6.04 -57.21
N GLN A 11 -21.04 -7.29 -56.79
CA GLN A 11 -21.22 -7.64 -55.39
C GLN A 11 -19.96 -7.40 -54.54
N LEU A 12 -18.78 -7.63 -55.11
CA LEU A 12 -17.50 -7.39 -54.44
C LEU A 12 -17.28 -5.89 -54.22
N LEU A 13 -17.54 -5.07 -55.24
CA LEU A 13 -17.44 -3.61 -55.17
C LEU A 13 -18.35 -3.02 -54.10
N GLU A 14 -19.60 -3.51 -54.00
CA GLU A 14 -20.53 -3.05 -52.97
C GLU A 14 -20.04 -3.41 -51.55
N LYS A 15 -19.48 -4.62 -51.37
CA LYS A 15 -18.87 -5.01 -50.09
C LYS A 15 -17.65 -4.16 -49.72
N VAL A 16 -16.80 -3.82 -50.68
CA VAL A 16 -15.63 -2.95 -50.44
C VAL A 16 -16.10 -1.57 -49.97
N LYS A 17 -17.08 -0.97 -50.66
CA LYS A 17 -17.66 0.32 -50.27
C LYS A 17 -18.27 0.29 -48.86
N GLN A 18 -18.95 -0.80 -48.50
CA GLN A 18 -19.47 -0.99 -47.13
C GLN A 18 -18.34 -1.13 -46.08
N LEU A 19 -17.27 -1.85 -46.40
CA LEU A 19 -16.11 -2.01 -45.52
C LEU A 19 -15.37 -0.69 -45.30
N GLU A 20 -15.19 0.12 -46.35
CA GLU A 20 -14.60 1.45 -46.27
C GLU A 20 -15.42 2.40 -45.39
N GLY A 21 -16.76 2.35 -45.52
CA GLY A 21 -17.68 3.07 -44.64
C GLY A 21 -17.52 2.68 -43.17
N LYS A 22 -17.52 1.37 -42.88
CA LYS A 22 -17.28 0.84 -41.52
C LYS A 22 -15.90 1.20 -40.99
N ASN A 23 -14.87 1.21 -41.85
CA ASN A 23 -13.51 1.56 -41.44
C ASN A 23 -13.42 3.04 -41.04
N THR A 24 -14.12 3.91 -41.75
CA THR A 24 -14.20 5.34 -41.43
C THR A 24 -14.95 5.58 -40.12
N GLU A 25 -16.06 4.87 -39.89
CA GLU A 25 -16.81 4.92 -38.64
C GLU A 25 -15.97 4.42 -37.45
N ASN A 26 -15.25 3.31 -37.61
CA ASN A 26 -14.34 2.79 -36.60
C ASN A 26 -13.21 3.78 -36.26
N SER A 27 -12.67 4.50 -37.24
CA SER A 27 -11.65 5.53 -37.00
C SER A 27 -12.21 6.67 -36.14
N LYS A 28 -13.43 7.13 -36.42
CA LYS A 28 -14.11 8.16 -35.61
C LYS A 28 -14.37 7.70 -34.18
N LEU A 29 -14.87 6.47 -34.02
CA LEU A 29 -15.09 5.87 -32.70
C LEU A 29 -13.78 5.74 -31.90
N ALA A 30 -12.66 5.45 -32.56
CA ALA A 30 -11.35 5.39 -31.90
C ALA A 30 -10.90 6.76 -31.39
N GLU A 31 -11.12 7.83 -32.16
CA GLU A 31 -10.84 9.21 -31.76
C GLU A 31 -11.72 9.65 -30.58
N GLU A 32 -13.04 9.38 -30.65
CA GLU A 32 -13.97 9.67 -29.56
C GLU A 32 -13.60 8.92 -28.28
N ASN A 33 -13.22 7.64 -28.38
CA ASN A 33 -12.75 6.86 -27.23
C ASN A 33 -11.49 7.45 -26.61
N ALA A 34 -10.52 7.88 -27.42
CA ALA A 34 -9.31 8.55 -26.92
C ALA A 34 -9.64 9.86 -26.20
N HIS A 35 -10.57 10.65 -26.75
CA HIS A 35 -11.06 11.88 -26.11
C HIS A 35 -11.76 11.59 -24.78
N LEU A 36 -12.68 10.63 -24.74
CA LEU A 36 -13.40 10.24 -23.52
C LEU A 36 -12.43 9.74 -22.43
N GLN A 37 -11.43 8.95 -22.79
CA GLN A 37 -10.39 8.51 -21.84
C GLN A 37 -9.63 9.71 -21.24
N LYS A 38 -9.31 10.71 -22.06
CA LYS A 38 -8.67 11.94 -21.59
C LYS A 38 -9.58 12.72 -20.63
N SER A 39 -10.84 12.96 -21.00
CA SER A 39 -11.80 13.65 -20.15
C SER A 39 -12.03 12.93 -18.82
N LEU A 40 -12.11 11.60 -18.83
CA LEU A 40 -12.24 10.80 -17.62
C LEU A 40 -11.04 11.00 -16.69
N LYS A 41 -9.82 11.01 -17.23
CA LYS A 41 -8.59 11.26 -16.46
C LYS A 41 -8.58 12.66 -15.81
N GLU A 42 -9.06 13.68 -16.52
CA GLU A 42 -9.18 15.05 -16.02
C GLU A 42 -10.21 15.17 -14.89
N VAL A 43 -11.38 14.55 -15.05
CA VAL A 43 -12.44 14.51 -14.01
C VAL A 43 -11.92 13.79 -12.76
N LEU A 44 -11.26 12.64 -12.92
CA LEU A 44 -10.66 11.91 -11.80
C LEU A 44 -9.61 12.73 -11.07
N THR A 45 -8.73 13.44 -11.80
CA THR A 45 -7.70 14.31 -11.22
C THR A 45 -8.32 15.46 -10.45
N SER A 46 -9.36 16.08 -11.00
CA SER A 46 -10.08 17.18 -10.35
C SER A 46 -10.82 16.70 -9.10
N GLY A 47 -11.48 15.54 -9.17
CA GLY A 47 -12.13 14.90 -8.04
C GLY A 47 -11.14 14.58 -6.91
N LYS A 48 -9.99 13.98 -7.23
CA LYS A 48 -8.90 13.72 -6.25
C LYS A 48 -8.48 15.02 -5.55
N ARG A 49 -8.30 16.12 -6.29
CA ARG A 49 -7.92 17.43 -5.72
C ARG A 49 -8.97 17.95 -4.73
N VAL A 50 -10.24 17.95 -5.12
CA VAL A 50 -11.35 18.41 -4.26
C VAL A 50 -11.42 17.56 -2.99
N LEU A 51 -11.31 16.24 -3.11
CA LEU A 51 -11.33 15.32 -1.96
C LEU A 51 -10.17 15.58 -1.00
N LEU A 52 -8.96 15.84 -1.51
CA LEU A 52 -7.78 16.18 -0.71
C LEU A 52 -7.94 17.53 0.00
N GLU A 53 -8.45 18.55 -0.69
CA GLU A 53 -8.69 19.87 -0.10
C GLU A 53 -9.76 19.81 1.00
N THR A 54 -10.87 19.12 0.76
CA THR A 54 -11.92 18.91 1.76
C THR A 54 -11.39 18.14 2.96
N SER A 55 -10.65 17.04 2.73
CA SER A 55 -10.06 16.26 3.81
C SER A 55 -9.05 17.09 4.64
N ARG A 56 -8.31 18.01 4.00
CA ARG A 56 -7.40 18.93 4.70
C ARG A 56 -8.16 19.94 5.57
N LYS A 57 -9.26 20.50 5.07
CA LYS A 57 -10.10 21.45 5.80
C LYS A 57 -10.78 20.80 7.01
N GLU A 58 -11.35 19.61 6.83
CA GLU A 58 -12.06 18.88 7.88
C GLU A 58 -11.09 18.14 8.82
N GLY A 59 -9.87 17.84 8.35
CA GLY A 59 -8.89 17.03 9.07
C GLY A 59 -9.27 15.55 9.17
N VAL A 60 -10.25 15.12 8.39
CA VAL A 60 -10.80 13.75 8.36
C VAL A 60 -10.90 13.31 6.90
N ILE A 61 -10.64 12.03 6.65
CA ILE A 61 -10.83 11.41 5.34
C ILE A 61 -12.31 11.18 5.11
N LEU A 62 -12.82 11.72 4.00
CA LEU A 62 -14.22 11.61 3.62
C LEU A 62 -14.68 10.14 3.54
N PRO A 63 -15.94 9.81 3.91
CA PRO A 63 -16.42 8.43 3.98
C PRO A 63 -16.22 7.60 2.71
N LEU A 64 -16.43 8.19 1.52
CA LEU A 64 -16.23 7.50 0.25
C LEU A 64 -14.76 7.17 -0.02
N VAL A 65 -13.85 8.09 0.33
CA VAL A 65 -12.41 7.88 0.19
C VAL A 65 -11.94 6.82 1.18
N TRP A 66 -12.45 6.87 2.41
CA TRP A 66 -12.15 5.87 3.43
C TRP A 66 -12.59 4.47 3.01
N LYS A 67 -13.80 4.36 2.43
CA LYS A 67 -14.28 3.10 1.85
C LYS A 67 -13.35 2.61 0.74
N TRP A 68 -12.98 3.47 -0.21
CA TRP A 68 -12.09 3.12 -1.32
C TRP A 68 -10.68 2.68 -0.90
N ILE A 69 -10.15 3.25 0.20
CA ILE A 69 -8.90 2.81 0.83
C ILE A 69 -9.07 1.39 1.40
N ARG A 70 -10.14 1.15 2.16
CA ARG A 70 -10.40 -0.13 2.82
C ARG A 70 -10.81 -1.24 1.86
N GLU A 71 -11.33 -0.92 0.68
CA GLU A 71 -11.54 -1.89 -0.41
C GLU A 71 -10.23 -2.56 -0.89
N ALA A 72 -9.08 -1.94 -0.63
CA ALA A 72 -7.77 -2.55 -0.87
C ALA A 72 -7.30 -3.45 0.29
N ALA A 73 -8.15 -3.77 1.27
CA ALA A 73 -7.78 -4.58 2.42
C ALA A 73 -7.24 -5.96 2.00
N VAL A 74 -6.14 -6.36 2.64
CA VAL A 74 -5.52 -7.67 2.47
C VAL A 74 -5.37 -8.37 3.81
N ASP A 75 -5.48 -9.70 3.81
CA ASP A 75 -5.20 -10.48 5.01
C ASP A 75 -3.69 -10.72 5.14
N VAL A 76 -3.07 -10.07 6.12
CA VAL A 76 -1.63 -10.20 6.38
C VAL A 76 -1.38 -11.20 7.49
N THR A 77 -0.45 -12.13 7.27
CA THR A 77 0.06 -13.05 8.29
C THR A 77 1.54 -12.81 8.52
N LEU A 78 2.01 -12.92 9.76
CA LEU A 78 3.42 -12.70 10.11
C LEU A 78 4.29 -13.92 9.77
N ASP A 79 5.40 -13.69 9.07
CA ASP A 79 6.36 -14.74 8.72
C ASP A 79 7.37 -14.97 9.84
N LEU A 80 7.22 -16.11 10.52
CA LEU A 80 8.10 -16.55 11.60
C LEU A 80 9.58 -16.65 11.18
N ASN A 81 9.86 -16.94 9.90
CA ASN A 81 11.24 -17.07 9.42
C ASN A 81 11.97 -15.73 9.38
N THR A 82 11.23 -14.62 9.30
CA THR A 82 11.80 -13.27 9.28
C THR A 82 11.93 -12.67 10.68
N ALA A 83 11.21 -13.20 11.66
CA ALA A 83 11.13 -12.62 13.00
C ALA A 83 12.49 -12.57 13.69
N HIS A 84 12.77 -11.45 14.33
CA HIS A 84 13.91 -11.33 15.25
C HIS A 84 13.82 -12.36 16.39
N GLY A 85 14.98 -12.83 16.88
CA GLY A 85 15.07 -13.88 17.92
C GLY A 85 14.32 -13.57 19.22
N ASN A 86 14.22 -12.29 19.60
CA ASN A 86 13.47 -11.82 20.77
C ASN A 86 11.96 -11.56 20.53
N LEU A 87 11.39 -12.03 19.41
CA LEU A 87 9.97 -11.85 19.11
C LEU A 87 9.16 -13.13 19.24
N ILE A 88 8.06 -13.03 19.96
CA ILE A 88 7.02 -14.04 19.98
C ILE A 88 5.95 -13.62 18.99
N VAL A 89 5.74 -14.48 17.99
CA VAL A 89 4.63 -14.39 17.03
C VAL A 89 3.57 -15.38 17.48
N SER A 90 2.30 -14.96 17.54
CA SER A 90 1.17 -15.83 17.90
C SER A 90 0.99 -16.99 16.92
N GLN A 91 0.22 -18.00 17.34
CA GLN A 91 -0.04 -19.19 16.53
C GLN A 91 -0.81 -18.86 15.24
N ASP A 92 -1.79 -17.95 15.32
CA ASP A 92 -2.57 -17.46 14.18
C ASP A 92 -1.80 -16.48 13.27
N ARG A 93 -0.55 -16.15 13.64
CA ARG A 93 0.33 -15.22 12.91
C ARG A 93 -0.21 -13.80 12.81
N LYS A 94 -1.09 -13.38 13.73
CA LYS A 94 -1.63 -12.01 13.75
C LYS A 94 -0.97 -11.10 14.77
N GLU A 95 -0.35 -11.65 15.80
CA GLU A 95 0.25 -10.87 16.88
C GLU A 95 1.76 -11.02 16.94
N VAL A 96 2.43 -9.93 17.33
CA VAL A 96 3.86 -9.95 17.66
C VAL A 96 4.15 -9.13 18.91
N ARG A 97 4.94 -9.70 19.82
CA ARG A 97 5.43 -9.01 21.02
C ARG A 97 6.89 -9.29 21.29
N TYR A 98 7.55 -8.34 21.95
CA TYR A 98 8.93 -8.46 22.39
C TYR A 98 9.03 -9.30 23.67
N THR A 99 10.13 -10.01 23.84
CA THR A 99 10.50 -10.67 25.08
C THR A 99 11.99 -10.53 25.35
N GLU A 100 12.35 -10.42 26.63
CA GLU A 100 13.75 -10.34 27.05
C GLU A 100 14.51 -11.63 26.75
N THR A 101 13.82 -12.78 26.80
CA THR A 101 14.43 -14.07 26.53
C THR A 101 14.33 -14.42 25.04
N PRO A 102 15.47 -14.63 24.35
CA PRO A 102 15.47 -15.08 22.97
C PRO A 102 14.68 -16.38 22.81
N GLN A 103 13.97 -16.50 21.70
CA GLN A 103 13.20 -17.67 21.34
C GLN A 103 14.12 -18.78 20.87
N ASN A 104 13.91 -19.99 21.40
CA ASN A 104 14.65 -21.17 20.97
C ASN A 104 14.14 -21.66 19.59
N ARG A 105 14.62 -21.02 18.52
CA ARG A 105 14.24 -21.31 17.13
C ARG A 105 15.50 -21.33 16.26
N PRO A 106 15.58 -22.20 15.22
CA PRO A 106 16.68 -22.17 14.27
C PRO A 106 16.77 -20.81 13.57
N LYS A 107 17.93 -20.18 13.60
CA LYS A 107 18.17 -18.90 12.91
C LYS A 107 18.08 -19.11 11.39
N LYS A 108 17.34 -18.23 10.72
CA LYS A 108 17.13 -18.26 9.28
C LYS A 108 17.90 -17.14 8.58
N PRO A 109 18.38 -17.32 7.34
CA PRO A 109 18.99 -16.23 6.58
C PRO A 109 18.11 -14.99 6.48
N GLU A 110 16.78 -15.17 6.44
CA GLU A 110 15.78 -14.13 6.28
C GLU A 110 15.46 -13.37 7.58
N SER A 111 15.94 -13.85 8.75
CA SER A 111 15.62 -13.28 10.06
C SER A 111 16.25 -11.90 10.26
N PHE A 112 15.63 -11.05 11.08
CA PHE A 112 16.30 -9.86 11.60
C PHE A 112 17.26 -10.20 12.74
N ASP A 113 18.44 -9.56 12.75
CA ASP A 113 19.46 -9.78 13.78
C ASP A 113 19.58 -8.61 14.77
N ASN A 114 19.38 -7.37 14.32
CA ASN A 114 19.59 -6.17 15.14
C ASN A 114 18.33 -5.31 15.32
N TRP A 115 17.29 -5.57 14.52
CA TRP A 115 16.04 -4.83 14.60
C TRP A 115 14.93 -5.77 15.07
N TYR A 116 14.20 -5.40 16.11
CA TYR A 116 13.09 -6.19 16.67
C TYR A 116 11.86 -6.23 15.74
N SER A 117 12.06 -6.63 14.49
CA SER A 117 11.07 -6.61 13.43
C SER A 117 10.67 -8.00 12.99
N VAL A 118 9.49 -8.08 12.38
CA VAL A 118 8.96 -9.23 11.65
C VAL A 118 8.26 -8.71 10.40
N LEU A 119 8.33 -9.47 9.31
CA LEU A 119 7.63 -9.15 8.06
C LEU A 119 6.31 -9.91 7.94
N GLY A 120 5.40 -9.35 7.16
CA GLY A 120 4.30 -10.11 6.57
C GLY A 120 4.85 -11.23 5.66
N LYS A 121 4.10 -12.32 5.58
CA LYS A 121 4.36 -13.42 4.65
C LYS A 121 3.96 -13.05 3.23
N GLU A 122 2.88 -12.29 3.11
CA GLU A 122 2.40 -11.72 1.88
C GLU A 122 3.28 -10.55 1.43
N SER A 123 3.49 -10.44 0.13
CA SER A 123 4.34 -9.43 -0.50
C SER A 123 3.68 -8.89 -1.75
N PHE A 124 3.86 -7.62 -2.05
CA PHE A 124 3.16 -6.94 -3.13
C PHE A 124 4.14 -6.25 -4.07
N SER A 125 3.94 -6.43 -5.37
CA SER A 125 4.76 -5.81 -6.43
C SER A 125 3.93 -5.03 -7.45
N SER A 126 2.64 -4.82 -7.17
CA SER A 126 1.68 -4.11 -8.00
C SER A 126 0.39 -3.88 -7.22
N GLY A 127 -0.44 -2.97 -7.72
CA GLY A 127 -1.77 -2.67 -7.20
C GLY A 127 -1.74 -1.93 -5.87
N ARG A 128 -2.91 -1.97 -5.22
CA ARG A 128 -3.16 -1.31 -3.94
C ARG A 128 -3.34 -2.36 -2.87
N PHE A 129 -2.82 -2.10 -1.67
CA PHE A 129 -3.12 -2.92 -0.51
C PHE A 129 -3.23 -2.09 0.76
N TYR A 130 -4.01 -2.60 1.71
CA TYR A 130 -4.28 -1.95 2.98
C TYR A 130 -4.32 -2.97 4.12
N TYR A 131 -3.74 -2.63 5.27
CA TYR A 131 -3.88 -3.42 6.49
C TYR A 131 -3.94 -2.53 7.73
N GLU A 132 -4.59 -3.01 8.79
CA GLU A 132 -4.74 -2.30 10.06
C GLU A 132 -3.93 -3.01 11.16
N VAL A 133 -3.21 -2.23 11.97
CA VAL A 133 -2.45 -2.73 13.12
C VAL A 133 -2.96 -2.05 14.39
N GLN A 134 -3.40 -2.84 15.35
CA GLN A 134 -3.67 -2.37 16.70
C GLN A 134 -2.36 -2.07 17.43
N VAL A 135 -2.26 -0.83 17.90
CA VAL A 135 -1.08 -0.23 18.53
C VAL A 135 -1.37 0.32 19.92
N SER A 136 -2.64 0.27 20.34
CA SER A 136 -3.14 0.75 21.64
C SER A 136 -2.23 0.30 22.80
N GLN A 137 -1.99 1.19 23.76
CA GLN A 137 -1.27 0.91 25.01
C GLN A 137 0.23 0.57 24.85
N LYS A 138 0.84 0.85 23.69
CA LYS A 138 2.29 0.72 23.49
C LYS A 138 3.01 2.06 23.63
N ALA A 139 4.12 2.07 24.35
CA ALA A 139 5.01 3.23 24.48
C ALA A 139 5.92 3.44 23.26
N CYS A 140 6.14 2.39 22.46
CA CYS A 140 6.93 2.44 21.24
C CYS A 140 6.44 1.39 20.24
N TYR A 141 6.41 1.75 18.97
CA TYR A 141 6.23 0.81 17.85
C TYR A 141 6.73 1.39 16.53
N VAL A 142 7.01 0.52 15.57
CA VAL A 142 7.20 0.87 14.16
C VAL A 142 6.24 0.04 13.31
N VAL A 143 5.57 0.69 12.37
CA VAL A 143 4.68 0.06 11.39
C VAL A 143 4.94 0.63 10.00
N GLY A 144 4.73 -0.15 8.95
CA GLY A 144 4.84 0.31 7.57
C GLY A 144 5.21 -0.80 6.61
N VAL A 145 5.94 -0.46 5.55
CA VAL A 145 6.39 -1.43 4.55
C VAL A 145 7.87 -1.30 4.27
N VAL A 146 8.47 -2.41 3.87
CA VAL A 146 9.89 -2.48 3.50
C VAL A 146 10.06 -3.17 2.16
N LYS A 147 11.10 -2.79 1.42
CA LYS A 147 11.52 -3.50 0.20
C LYS A 147 12.08 -4.89 0.52
N GLN A 148 12.01 -5.79 -0.45
CA GLN A 148 12.54 -7.15 -0.32
C GLN A 148 14.04 -7.18 0.07
N SER A 149 14.83 -6.31 -0.56
CA SER A 149 16.30 -6.25 -0.50
C SER A 149 16.88 -5.57 0.74
N ILE A 150 16.06 -5.15 1.71
CA ILE A 150 16.59 -4.47 2.91
C ILE A 150 17.65 -5.33 3.62
N ASN A 151 18.70 -4.68 4.15
CA ASN A 151 19.64 -5.34 5.03
C ASN A 151 18.96 -5.66 6.37
N ARG A 152 18.92 -6.95 6.73
CA ARG A 152 18.28 -7.44 7.98
C ARG A 152 19.29 -7.81 9.06
N LYS A 153 20.58 -7.76 8.71
CA LYS A 153 21.68 -8.29 9.52
C LYS A 153 22.43 -7.22 10.26
N GLU A 154 22.49 -6.01 9.73
CA GLU A 154 23.19 -4.88 10.34
C GLU A 154 22.25 -3.98 11.14
N SER A 155 22.84 -3.22 12.07
CA SER A 155 22.14 -2.12 12.72
C SER A 155 22.05 -0.95 11.73
N ILE A 156 20.84 -0.64 11.29
CA ILE A 156 20.58 0.42 10.31
C ILE A 156 19.54 1.39 10.85
N THR A 157 19.79 2.69 10.69
CA THR A 157 18.74 3.71 10.85
C THR A 157 17.78 3.59 9.66
N PRO A 158 16.49 3.28 9.87
CA PRO A 158 15.50 3.16 8.80
C PRO A 158 15.29 4.49 8.08
N ASN A 159 15.35 4.47 6.74
CA ASN A 159 14.95 5.58 5.88
C ASN A 159 14.50 5.06 4.51
N THR A 160 13.84 5.90 3.71
CA THR A 160 13.31 5.50 2.39
C THR A 160 14.41 5.11 1.39
N ALA A 161 15.60 5.72 1.46
CA ALA A 161 16.74 5.35 0.61
C ALA A 161 17.23 3.91 0.87
N LYS A 162 17.11 3.45 2.12
CA LYS A 162 17.42 2.06 2.53
C LYS A 162 16.23 1.12 2.37
N GLY A 163 15.12 1.58 1.79
CA GLY A 163 13.95 0.74 1.51
C GLY A 163 12.93 0.63 2.64
N PHE A 164 12.86 1.62 3.54
CA PHE A 164 11.89 1.67 4.64
C PHE A 164 10.89 2.80 4.45
N TRP A 165 9.60 2.46 4.33
CA TRP A 165 8.49 3.40 4.39
C TRP A 165 7.70 3.11 5.66
N THR A 166 8.21 3.63 6.78
CA THR A 166 7.68 3.30 8.12
C THR A 166 7.43 4.56 8.94
N VAL A 167 6.43 4.49 9.82
CA VAL A 167 6.19 5.46 10.88
C VAL A 167 6.56 4.83 12.21
N THR A 168 7.29 5.58 13.02
CA THR A 168 7.67 5.23 14.38
C THR A 168 6.89 6.09 15.36
N PHE A 169 6.29 5.46 16.37
CA PHE A 169 5.87 6.15 17.59
C PHE A 169 6.87 5.80 18.68
N LYS A 170 7.48 6.80 19.31
CA LYS A 170 8.39 6.63 20.45
C LYS A 170 8.44 7.92 21.27
N ASP A 171 8.49 7.79 22.60
CA ASP A 171 8.61 8.92 23.52
C ASP A 171 7.53 10.00 23.28
N LYS A 172 6.30 9.56 23.01
CA LYS A 172 5.12 10.41 22.69
C LYS A 172 5.25 11.23 21.40
N THR A 173 6.21 10.90 20.54
CA THR A 173 6.42 11.56 19.25
C THR A 173 6.23 10.58 18.10
N TYR A 174 5.72 11.09 16.98
CA TYR A 174 5.64 10.36 15.72
C TYR A 174 6.73 10.84 14.77
N THR A 175 7.42 9.91 14.12
CA THR A 175 8.39 10.22 13.08
C THR A 175 8.20 9.33 11.86
N ALA A 176 8.38 9.90 10.67
CA ALA A 176 8.52 9.16 9.42
C ALA A 176 9.99 8.87 9.13
N ALA A 177 10.26 7.73 8.51
CA ALA A 177 11.57 7.27 8.08
C ALA A 177 12.16 8.10 6.92
N GLY A 178 12.48 9.37 7.19
CA GLY A 178 13.29 10.25 6.35
C GLY A 178 14.77 10.22 6.75
N ASP A 179 15.59 10.95 6.01
CA ASP A 179 16.97 11.25 6.38
C ASP A 179 17.21 12.77 6.29
N PRO A 180 17.14 13.51 7.42
CA PRO A 180 16.87 13.04 8.79
C PRO A 180 15.40 12.60 9.00
N PRO A 181 15.09 11.90 10.12
CA PRO A 181 13.72 11.53 10.47
C PRO A 181 12.79 12.76 10.52
N ILE A 182 11.58 12.61 9.98
CA ILE A 182 10.63 13.72 9.84
C ILE A 182 9.62 13.64 10.97
N SER A 183 9.57 14.67 11.84
CA SER A 183 8.57 14.77 12.91
C SER A 183 7.17 14.94 12.34
N ILE A 184 6.21 14.17 12.85
CA ILE A 184 4.81 14.18 12.45
C ILE A 184 3.98 14.71 13.62
N ASN A 185 3.13 15.69 13.33
CA ASN A 185 2.14 16.16 14.30
C ASN A 185 0.85 15.34 14.14
N VAL A 186 0.56 14.51 15.13
CA VAL A 186 -0.66 13.69 15.20
C VAL A 186 -1.60 14.31 16.22
N ARG A 187 -2.82 14.67 15.80
CA ARG A 187 -3.82 15.32 16.67
C ARG A 187 -4.28 14.42 17.81
N GLU A 188 -4.54 13.16 17.50
CA GLU A 188 -5.05 12.16 18.45
C GLU A 188 -4.31 10.84 18.27
N ASN A 189 -3.92 10.21 19.38
CA ASN A 189 -3.20 8.94 19.36
C ASN A 189 -4.12 7.81 18.84
N PRO A 190 -3.78 7.14 17.72
CA PRO A 190 -4.54 6.00 17.21
C PRO A 190 -4.54 4.83 18.18
N GLN A 191 -5.67 4.11 18.23
CA GLN A 191 -5.72 2.75 18.76
C GLN A 191 -5.29 1.76 17.67
N LYS A 192 -5.62 2.05 16.40
CA LYS A 192 -5.14 1.34 15.23
C LYS A 192 -4.55 2.28 14.19
N VAL A 193 -3.44 1.84 13.59
CA VAL A 193 -2.82 2.50 12.44
C VAL A 193 -3.17 1.70 11.19
N GLY A 194 -3.79 2.37 10.23
CA GLY A 194 -4.01 1.84 8.88
C GLY A 194 -2.83 2.17 7.99
N VAL A 195 -2.29 1.17 7.29
CA VAL A 195 -1.19 1.32 6.33
C VAL A 195 -1.74 1.01 4.94
N TYR A 196 -1.71 2.02 4.07
CA TYR A 196 -2.17 1.93 2.68
C TYR A 196 -0.98 2.08 1.74
N VAL A 197 -0.96 1.29 0.69
CA VAL A 197 0.03 1.38 -0.37
C VAL A 197 -0.67 1.44 -1.72
N ASP A 198 -0.21 2.34 -2.57
CA ASP A 198 -0.53 2.39 -3.99
C ASP A 198 0.80 2.22 -4.74
N TYR A 199 1.00 1.03 -5.29
CA TYR A 199 2.29 0.65 -5.85
C TYR A 199 2.61 1.46 -7.11
N GLU A 200 1.64 1.60 -8.01
CA GLU A 200 1.78 2.32 -9.27
C GLU A 200 1.93 3.83 -9.06
N GLU A 201 1.24 4.42 -8.08
CA GLU A 201 1.38 5.85 -7.74
C GLU A 201 2.58 6.13 -6.82
N GLY A 202 3.32 5.11 -6.40
CA GLY A 202 4.52 5.32 -5.60
C GLY A 202 4.24 5.85 -4.19
N GLN A 203 3.12 5.43 -3.60
CA GLN A 203 2.57 6.00 -2.38
C GLN A 203 2.52 5.00 -1.23
N VAL A 204 2.90 5.44 -0.03
CA VAL A 204 2.63 4.77 1.23
C VAL A 204 2.01 5.76 2.21
N SER A 205 0.78 5.51 2.65
CA SER A 205 0.00 6.41 3.52
C SER A 205 -0.39 5.74 4.83
N PHE A 206 -0.42 6.54 5.90
CA PHE A 206 -0.72 6.11 7.26
C PHE A 206 -1.93 6.88 7.79
N TYR A 207 -2.83 6.19 8.49
CA TYR A 207 -4.08 6.75 9.00
C TYR A 207 -4.35 6.33 10.43
N ASN A 208 -4.95 7.25 11.20
CA ASN A 208 -5.64 6.90 12.44
C ASN A 208 -7.00 6.32 12.04
N VAL A 209 -7.22 5.04 12.33
CA VAL A 209 -8.40 4.30 11.87
C VAL A 209 -9.67 4.77 12.57
N GLU A 210 -9.57 5.13 13.85
CA GLU A 210 -10.72 5.50 14.68
C GLU A 210 -11.29 6.85 14.23
N THR A 211 -10.43 7.85 14.06
CA THR A 211 -10.81 9.21 13.66
C THR A 211 -10.89 9.38 12.14
N ARG A 212 -10.42 8.37 11.38
CA ARG A 212 -10.21 8.43 9.92
C ARG A 212 -9.36 9.62 9.52
N SER A 213 -8.40 10.03 10.36
CA SER A 213 -7.52 11.15 10.04
C SER A 213 -6.22 10.66 9.42
N HIS A 214 -5.66 11.46 8.53
CA HIS A 214 -4.32 11.24 7.98
C HIS A 214 -3.23 11.40 9.05
N ILE A 215 -2.23 10.53 9.02
CA ILE A 215 -1.02 10.64 9.86
C ILE A 215 0.15 11.15 9.00
N TYR A 216 0.49 10.41 7.95
CA TYR A 216 1.62 10.74 7.09
C TYR A 216 1.53 10.04 5.74
N THR A 217 2.13 10.60 4.69
CA THR A 217 2.25 9.95 3.38
C THR A 217 3.64 10.16 2.81
N PHE A 218 4.23 9.07 2.33
CA PHE A 218 5.36 9.07 1.41
C PHE A 218 4.82 9.04 -0.02
N THR A 219 5.30 9.93 -0.90
CA THR A 219 4.92 10.01 -2.32
C THR A 219 6.14 10.22 -3.21
N GLY A 220 5.99 9.99 -4.51
CA GLY A 220 7.02 10.29 -5.51
C GLY A 220 8.08 9.19 -5.64
N TYR A 221 7.75 7.96 -5.21
CA TYR A 221 8.63 6.82 -5.33
C TYR A 221 8.29 6.00 -6.57
N SER A 222 9.29 5.34 -7.15
CA SER A 222 9.05 4.30 -8.16
C SER A 222 9.49 2.97 -7.57
N PHE A 223 8.52 2.16 -7.16
CA PHE A 223 8.82 0.86 -6.56
C PHE A 223 9.18 -0.15 -7.66
N THR A 224 10.28 -0.85 -7.45
CA THR A 224 10.86 -1.80 -8.41
C THR A 224 10.95 -3.22 -7.85
N GLU A 225 10.54 -3.41 -6.60
CA GLU A 225 10.71 -4.65 -5.85
C GLU A 225 9.46 -4.95 -5.03
N LYS A 226 9.33 -6.21 -4.63
CA LYS A 226 8.31 -6.61 -3.67
C LYS A 226 8.42 -5.81 -2.38
N MET A 227 7.29 -5.33 -1.90
CA MET A 227 7.14 -4.70 -0.60
C MET A 227 6.44 -5.64 0.38
N TYR A 228 6.93 -5.65 1.62
CA TYR A 228 6.42 -6.47 2.70
C TYR A 228 5.88 -5.58 3.80
N PRO A 229 4.69 -5.86 4.37
CA PRO A 229 4.28 -5.31 5.66
C PRO A 229 5.36 -5.57 6.71
N ALA A 230 5.64 -4.59 7.56
CA ALA A 230 6.68 -4.68 8.58
C ALA A 230 6.19 -4.13 9.91
N LEU A 231 6.36 -4.93 10.97
CA LEU A 231 5.97 -4.58 12.34
C LEU A 231 7.19 -4.70 13.25
N ASN A 232 7.36 -3.71 14.13
CA ASN A 232 8.35 -3.73 15.20
C ASN A 232 7.69 -3.28 16.51
N PRO A 233 7.49 -4.18 17.50
CA PRO A 233 6.87 -3.80 18.77
C PRO A 233 7.79 -3.01 19.72
N CYS A 234 9.01 -2.66 19.29
CA CYS A 234 10.13 -2.16 20.11
C CYS A 234 10.50 -3.08 21.28
N SER A 235 11.56 -2.73 22.00
CA SER A 235 11.77 -3.23 23.36
C SER A 235 10.93 -2.39 24.34
N GLY A 236 10.32 -3.02 25.34
CA GLY A 236 9.61 -2.30 26.40
C GLY A 236 8.64 -3.16 27.21
N THR A 237 8.34 -2.68 28.42
CA THR A 237 7.36 -3.26 29.35
C THR A 237 6.18 -2.28 29.53
N PRO A 238 4.93 -2.77 29.67
CA PRO A 238 4.50 -4.15 29.48
C PRO A 238 4.65 -4.61 28.02
N SER A 239 4.87 -5.92 27.82
CA SER A 239 4.99 -6.55 26.51
C SER A 239 3.63 -6.67 25.82
N VAL A 240 3.03 -5.52 25.50
CA VAL A 240 1.77 -5.44 24.76
C VAL A 240 2.07 -5.75 23.28
N PRO A 241 1.35 -6.69 22.66
CA PRO A 241 1.57 -7.05 21.26
C PRO A 241 1.15 -5.93 20.30
N LEU A 242 1.75 -5.93 19.12
CA LEU A 242 1.11 -5.39 17.92
C LEU A 242 0.23 -6.48 17.33
N ILE A 243 -0.99 -6.13 16.91
CA ILE A 243 -1.97 -7.10 16.38
C ILE A 243 -2.43 -6.63 15.00
N ILE A 244 -2.27 -7.47 13.99
CA ILE A 244 -2.90 -7.27 12.67
C ILE A 244 -4.39 -7.58 12.83
N THR A 245 -5.25 -6.60 12.57
CA THR A 245 -6.70 -6.75 12.76
C THR A 245 -7.40 -6.98 11.42
N PRO A 246 -8.44 -7.84 11.38
CA PRO A 246 -9.31 -7.95 10.22
C PRO A 246 -9.94 -6.61 9.85
N VAL A 247 -10.02 -6.33 8.55
CA VAL A 247 -10.66 -5.13 8.01
C VAL A 247 -12.05 -5.51 7.52
N SER A 248 -13.10 -5.02 8.18
CA SER A 248 -14.48 -5.17 7.69
C SER A 248 -14.70 -4.20 6.52
N VAL A 249 -14.79 -4.74 5.31
CA VAL A 249 -15.10 -4.01 4.07
C VAL A 249 -16.60 -3.90 3.88
#